data_AF-A0ABD0RIP0-F1
#
_entry.id   AF-A0ABD0RIP0-F1
#
_cell.length_a   1.000
_cell.length_b   1.000
_cell.length_c   1.000
_cell.angle_alpha   90.00
_cell.angle_beta   90.00
_cell.angle_gamma   90.00
#
_symmetry.space_group_name_H-M   'P 1'
#
loop_
_entity.id
_entity.type
_entity.pdbx_description
1 polymer ?
#
loop_
_entity_poly.entity_id
_entity_poly.type
_entity_poly.pdbx_seq_one_letter_code
_entity_poly.pdbx_strand_id
1 'polypeptide(L)'
;VTVMGIYSIKKVAQTKAKGRDKGAGVGIRSAYLRVVGIEVDTEGAGRGASGSVSPQEEEELRALASSASIYDSLARSLAPSIYGSDDLKKAIACLLFGGSRK
;
A
#
# COMPACT_ATOMS: atom_id res chain seq x y z
N VAL A 1 -4.26 -4.01 3.84
CA VAL A 1 -4.58 -3.67 5.25
C VAL A 1 -5.84 -4.38 5.63
N THR A 2 -5.70 -5.21 6.64
CA THR A 2 -6.76 -5.97 7.28
C THR A 2 -6.97 -5.38 8.67
N VAL A 3 -8.21 -5.04 9.01
CA VAL A 3 -8.54 -4.41 10.29
C VAL A 3 -9.35 -5.39 11.12
N MET A 4 -8.81 -5.79 12.26
CA MET A 4 -9.51 -6.59 13.25
C MET A 4 -10.09 -5.67 14.32
N GLY A 5 -11.40 -5.72 14.50
CA GLY A 5 -12.07 -4.81 15.42
C GLY A 5 -13.44 -5.26 15.86
N ILE A 6 -13.96 -4.55 16.84
CA ILE A 6 -15.29 -4.77 17.41
C ILE A 6 -16.23 -3.74 16.79
N TYR A 7 -17.25 -4.22 16.10
CA TYR A 7 -18.33 -3.37 15.61
C TYR A 7 -19.10 -2.78 16.80
N SER A 8 -19.22 -1.45 16.85
CA SER A 8 -19.86 -0.78 17.97
C SER A 8 -20.76 0.37 17.49
N ILE A 9 -21.76 0.68 18.30
CA ILE A 9 -22.69 1.78 18.06
C ILE A 9 -22.56 2.80 19.18
N LYS A 10 -22.36 4.07 18.83
CA LYS A 10 -22.41 5.16 19.80
C LYS A 10 -23.82 5.73 19.79
N LYS A 11 -24.47 5.76 20.96
CA LYS A 11 -25.66 6.59 21.15
C LYS A 11 -25.21 8.04 21.09
N VAL A 12 -25.36 8.66 19.93
CA VAL A 12 -25.26 10.11 19.83
C VAL A 12 -26.54 10.65 20.47
N ALA A 13 -26.41 11.28 21.63
CA ALA A 13 -27.52 12.02 22.22
C ALA A 13 -27.94 13.05 21.17
N GLN A 14 -29.22 13.02 20.76
CA GLN A 14 -29.77 14.06 19.89
C GLN A 14 -29.58 15.40 20.61
N THR A 15 -28.59 16.18 20.17
CA THR A 15 -28.63 17.61 20.40
C THR A 15 -29.91 18.08 19.73
N LYS A 16 -30.80 18.72 20.51
CA LYS A 16 -32.10 19.20 20.03
C LYS A 16 -31.88 20.26 18.94
N ALA A 17 -31.64 19.84 17.71
CA ALA A 17 -31.68 20.71 16.55
C ALA A 17 -33.16 20.93 16.21
N LYS A 18 -33.61 22.15 16.48
CA LYS A 18 -34.95 22.67 16.23
C LYS A 18 -35.14 22.80 14.71
N GLY A 19 -35.67 21.77 14.06
CA GLY A 19 -35.92 21.78 12.61
C GLY A 19 -36.90 20.69 12.22
N ARG A 20 -38.05 21.13 11.69
CA ARG A 20 -39.24 20.38 11.37
C ARG A 20 -39.04 19.61 10.06
N ASP A 21 -38.84 18.28 10.13
CA ASP A 21 -39.31 17.35 9.10
C ASP A 21 -39.57 15.95 9.66
N LYS A 22 -40.81 15.50 9.50
CA LYS A 22 -41.35 14.25 10.06
C LYS A 22 -40.96 13.09 9.14
N GLY A 23 -40.00 12.27 9.56
CA GLY A 23 -39.79 10.95 8.95
C GLY A 23 -38.41 10.33 9.13
N ALA A 24 -37.37 11.13 9.38
CA ALA A 24 -35.98 10.64 9.35
C ALA A 24 -35.29 10.53 10.73
N GLY A 25 -36.06 10.36 11.82
CA GLY A 25 -35.58 10.70 13.17
C GLY A 25 -35.64 9.62 14.25
N VAL A 26 -36.10 8.40 13.95
CA VAL A 26 -36.25 7.34 14.95
C VAL A 26 -35.23 6.22 14.66
N GLY A 27 -34.19 6.15 15.49
CA GLY A 27 -33.34 4.96 15.57
C GLY A 27 -32.02 4.97 14.79
N ILE A 28 -31.68 6.04 14.06
CA ILE A 28 -30.36 6.12 13.38
C ILE A 28 -29.27 6.28 14.45
N ARG A 29 -28.38 5.28 14.57
CA ARG A 29 -27.23 5.28 15.48
C ARG A 29 -25.95 5.36 14.67
N SER A 30 -24.97 6.12 15.14
CA SER A 30 -23.66 6.18 14.50
C SER A 30 -22.92 4.87 14.77
N ALA A 31 -22.65 4.11 13.72
CA ALA A 31 -21.80 2.92 13.77
C ALA A 31 -20.32 3.34 13.65
N TYR A 32 -19.44 2.63 14.36
CA TYR A 32 -17.99 2.75 14.20
C TYR A 32 -17.35 1.40 14.51
N LEU A 33 -16.16 1.16 13.95
CA LEU A 33 -15.35 -0.01 14.25
C LEU A 33 -14.31 0.37 15.30
N ARG A 34 -14.32 -0.27 16.47
CA ARG A 34 -13.21 -0.14 17.43
C ARG A 34 -12.11 -1.09 17.01
N VAL A 35 -11.00 -0.53 16.56
CA VAL A 35 -9.88 -1.31 16.08
C VAL A 35 -9.11 -1.90 17.26
N VAL A 36 -8.92 -3.22 17.24
CA VAL A 36 -8.10 -3.94 18.23
C VAL A 36 -6.75 -4.29 17.61
N GLY A 37 -6.71 -4.58 16.31
CA GLY A 37 -5.49 -4.82 15.55
C GLY A 37 -5.61 -4.27 14.12
N ILE A 38 -4.51 -3.72 13.62
CA ILE A 38 -4.36 -3.36 12.21
C ILE A 38 -3.21 -4.19 11.69
N GLU A 39 -3.51 -5.10 10.77
CA GLU A 39 -2.51 -5.82 10.03
C GLU A 39 -2.32 -5.15 8.69
N VAL A 40 -1.11 -4.66 8.45
CA VAL A 40 -0.76 -4.10 7.15
C VAL A 40 -0.34 -5.25 6.27
N ASP A 41 -1.25 -5.62 5.36
CA ASP A 41 -0.89 -6.48 4.24
C ASP A 41 0.31 -5.86 3.50
N THR A 42 1.44 -6.56 3.59
CA THR A 42 2.71 -6.24 2.93
C THR A 42 2.86 -6.95 1.60
N GLU A 43 1.87 -7.75 1.18
CA GLU A 43 1.88 -8.37 -0.15
C GLU A 43 1.62 -7.29 -1.22
N GLY A 44 2.64 -7.00 -2.01
CA GLY A 44 2.59 -6.07 -3.14
C GLY A 44 3.16 -4.67 -2.86
N ALA A 45 3.55 -3.98 -3.94
CA ALA A 45 4.30 -2.71 -3.95
C ALA A 45 3.52 -1.47 -3.43
N GLY A 46 2.40 -1.66 -2.73
CA GLY A 46 1.41 -0.61 -2.50
C GLY A 46 1.46 0.11 -1.15
N ARG A 47 2.24 -0.35 -0.17
CA ARG A 47 2.31 0.30 1.15
C ARG A 47 3.76 0.39 1.59
N GLY A 48 4.21 1.62 1.81
CA GLY A 48 5.61 2.00 1.97
C GLY A 48 6.41 1.03 2.82
N ALA A 49 7.58 0.67 2.31
CA ALA A 49 8.59 -0.13 2.97
C ALA A 49 8.78 0.35 4.42
N SER A 50 8.14 -0.34 5.34
CA SER A 50 8.34 -0.18 6.78
C SER A 50 8.61 -1.53 7.45
N GLY A 51 9.03 -2.52 6.67
CA GLY A 51 9.71 -3.70 7.16
C GLY A 51 11.22 -3.46 7.12
N SER A 52 11.91 -3.73 8.22
CA SER A 52 13.36 -3.91 8.20
C SER A 52 13.69 -5.04 7.22
N VAL A 53 14.53 -4.77 6.22
CA VAL A 53 15.09 -5.81 5.35
C VAL A 53 15.81 -6.82 6.24
N SER A 54 15.45 -8.09 6.14
CA SER A 54 16.10 -9.16 6.87
C SER A 54 17.53 -9.39 6.36
N PRO A 55 18.45 -9.92 7.18
CA PRO A 55 19.81 -10.20 6.72
C PRO A 55 19.86 -11.20 5.56
N GLN A 56 18.87 -12.09 5.44
CA GLN A 56 18.72 -12.99 4.30
C GLN A 56 18.38 -12.22 3.01
N GLU A 57 17.39 -11.33 3.06
CA GLU A 57 17.03 -10.49 1.90
C GLU A 57 18.18 -9.57 1.48
N GLU A 58 18.95 -9.05 2.43
CA GLU A 58 20.12 -8.21 2.13
C GLU A 58 21.18 -8.99 1.34
N GLU A 59 21.42 -10.26 1.69
CA GLU A 59 22.35 -11.12 0.96
C GLU A 59 21.84 -11.45 -0.45
N GLU A 60 20.54 -11.72 -0.60
CA GLU A 60 19.92 -11.92 -1.91
C GLU A 60 20.03 -10.68 -2.80
N LEU A 61 19.79 -9.49 -2.25
CA LEU A 61 19.96 -8.22 -2.96
C LEU A 61 21.42 -7.99 -3.36
N ARG A 62 22.39 -8.34 -2.49
CA ARG A 62 23.83 -8.24 -2.79
C ARG A 62 24.25 -9.25 -3.86
N ALA A 63 23.73 -10.46 -3.83
CA ALA A 63 23.96 -11.47 -4.85
C ALA A 63 23.37 -11.02 -6.21
N LEU A 64 22.17 -10.46 -6.22
CA LEU A 64 21.54 -9.88 -7.41
C LEU A 64 22.37 -8.72 -7.98
N ALA A 65 22.86 -7.82 -7.12
CA ALA A 65 23.72 -6.71 -7.53
C ALA A 65 25.05 -7.17 -8.12
N SER A 66 25.56 -8.34 -7.68
CA SER A 66 26.80 -8.94 -8.19
C SER A 66 26.62 -9.63 -9.55
N SER A 67 25.38 -9.87 -9.99
CA SER A 67 25.12 -10.54 -11.25
C SER A 67 25.37 -9.61 -12.45
N ALA A 68 26.15 -10.09 -13.43
CA ALA A 68 26.55 -9.30 -14.59
C ALA A 68 25.37 -8.94 -15.52
N SER A 69 24.29 -9.73 -15.49
CA SER A 69 23.09 -9.54 -16.33
C SER A 69 21.95 -8.82 -15.62
N ILE A 70 22.19 -8.24 -14.43
CA ILE A 70 21.13 -7.62 -13.61
C ILE A 70 20.39 -6.52 -14.36
N TYR A 71 21.11 -5.71 -15.14
CA TYR A 71 20.54 -4.57 -15.86
C TYR A 71 19.55 -5.00 -16.94
N ASP A 72 19.91 -6.00 -17.76
CA ASP A 72 19.01 -6.54 -18.78
C ASP A 72 17.85 -7.33 -18.16
N SER A 73 18.09 -8.02 -17.05
CA SER A 73 17.07 -8.79 -16.34
C SER A 73 15.98 -7.88 -15.75
N LEU A 74 16.38 -6.76 -15.14
CA LEU A 74 15.47 -5.71 -14.67
C LEU A 74 14.69 -5.07 -15.81
N ALA A 75 15.35 -4.72 -16.91
CA ALA A 75 14.67 -4.12 -18.05
C ALA A 75 13.60 -5.06 -18.64
N ARG A 76 13.87 -6.37 -18.71
CA ARG A 76 12.91 -7.37 -19.20
C ARG A 76 11.76 -7.62 -18.23
N SER A 77 11.98 -7.49 -16.92
CA SER A 77 10.94 -7.74 -15.91
C SER A 77 9.85 -6.66 -15.85
N LEU A 78 10.13 -5.43 -16.31
CA LEU A 78 9.17 -4.32 -16.29
C LEU A 78 7.95 -4.54 -17.19
N ALA A 79 8.14 -5.20 -18.33
CA ALA A 79 7.08 -5.42 -19.32
C ALA A 79 7.28 -6.78 -20.00
N PRO A 80 7.04 -7.89 -19.29
CA PRO A 80 7.32 -9.24 -19.79
C PRO A 80 6.44 -9.62 -20.99
N SER A 81 5.26 -9.00 -21.10
CA SER A 81 4.31 -9.26 -22.19
C SER A 81 4.53 -8.37 -23.42
N ILE A 82 5.47 -7.42 -23.40
CA ILE A 82 5.72 -6.48 -24.50
C ILE A 82 7.07 -6.82 -25.15
N TYR A 83 7.07 -7.14 -26.43
CA TYR A 83 8.29 -7.38 -27.20
C TYR A 83 8.95 -6.07 -27.68
N GLY A 84 10.29 -6.06 -27.72
CA GLY A 84 11.09 -4.94 -28.23
C GLY A 84 11.30 -3.79 -27.23
N SER A 85 11.81 -2.66 -27.73
CA SER A 85 12.07 -1.40 -26.98
C SER A 85 12.97 -1.56 -25.74
N ASP A 86 14.06 -2.31 -25.87
CA ASP A 86 14.94 -2.64 -24.74
C ASP A 86 15.58 -1.39 -24.11
N ASP A 87 15.99 -0.42 -24.93
CA ASP A 87 16.58 0.84 -24.45
C ASP A 87 15.58 1.71 -23.68
N LEU A 88 14.30 1.68 -24.09
CA LEU A 88 13.23 2.40 -23.38
C LEU A 88 12.97 1.76 -22.01
N LYS A 89 12.90 0.43 -21.96
CA LYS A 89 12.71 -0.30 -20.70
C LYS A 89 13.89 -0.10 -19.75
N LYS A 90 15.11 -0.04 -20.27
CA LYS A 90 16.32 0.31 -19.51
C LYS A 90 16.25 1.71 -18.92
N ALA A 91 15.82 2.71 -19.69
CA ALA A 91 15.65 4.07 -19.20
C ALA A 91 14.58 4.17 -18.10
N ILE A 92 13.44 3.48 -18.27
CA ILE A 92 12.38 3.41 -17.26
C ILE A 92 12.89 2.73 -15.99
N ALA A 93 13.69 1.66 -16.11
CA ALA A 93 14.31 1.00 -14.96
C ALA A 93 15.19 1.98 -14.16
N CYS A 94 16.03 2.77 -14.84
CA CYS A 94 16.86 3.79 -14.19
C CYS A 94 16.03 4.87 -13.47
N LEU A 95 14.86 5.23 -14.00
CA LEU A 95 13.97 6.21 -13.38
C LEU A 95 13.42 5.71 -12.02
N LEU A 96 13.13 4.41 -11.90
CA LEU A 96 12.58 3.81 -10.67
C LEU A 96 13.55 3.86 -9.49
N PHE A 97 14.86 3.78 -9.74
CA PHE A 97 15.86 3.80 -8.67
C PHE A 97 16.02 5.17 -8.01
N GLY A 98 15.52 6.24 -8.64
CA GLY A 98 15.61 7.60 -8.12
C GLY A 98 17.07 8.05 -8.04
N GLY A 99 17.48 8.98 -8.90
CA GLY A 99 18.85 9.49 -8.90
C GLY A 99 19.29 10.08 -7.55
N SER A 100 20.55 10.48 -7.46
CA SER A 100 21.08 11.10 -6.25
C SER A 100 20.46 12.48 -5.98
N ARG A 101 20.12 12.75 -4.72
CA ARG A 101 19.69 14.08 -4.26
C ARG A 101 20.94 14.95 -4.10
N LYS A 102 20.95 16.13 -4.73
CA LYS A 102 22.03 17.12 -4.59
C LYS A 102 21.98 17.82 -3.24
#